data_AF-W7LG74-F1
#
_entry.id   AF-W7LG74-F1
#
_cell.length_a   1.000
_cell.length_b   1.000
_cell.length_c   1.000
_cell.angle_alpha   90.00
_cell.angle_beta   90.00
_cell.angle_gamma   90.00
#
_symmetry.space_group_name_H-M   'P 1'
#
loop_
_entity.id
_entity.type
_entity.pdbx_description
1 polymer ?
#
loop_
_entity_poly.entity_id
_entity_poly.type
_entity_poly.pdbx_seq_one_letter_code
_entity_poly.pdbx_strand_id
1 'polypeptide(L)' 'MIPIRIKRYILEIYILQEAHGYAAISGIAKAVKVTASAASKMAGKLKEDGYIYFQPYGTITLTKHGAEMGKKLF' A
#
# COMPACT_ATOMS: atom_id res chain seq x y z
N MET A 1 7.39 -1.83 -17.12
CA MET A 1 7.00 -0.50 -16.59
C MET A 1 5.91 -0.69 -15.54
N ILE A 2 6.06 -0.15 -14.33
CA ILE A 2 5.06 -0.30 -13.27
C ILE A 2 3.87 0.65 -13.53
N PRO A 3 2.62 0.17 -13.52
CA PRO A 3 1.42 1.00 -13.70
C PRO A 3 1.33 2.14 -12.68
N ILE A 4 0.87 3.31 -13.14
CA ILE A 4 0.62 4.51 -12.29
C ILE A 4 -0.27 4.19 -11.09
N ARG A 5 -1.27 3.32 -11.27
CA ARG A 5 -2.15 2.88 -10.19
C ARG A 5 -1.37 2.18 -9.08
N ILE A 6 -0.45 1.27 -9.40
CA ILE A 6 0.37 0.56 -8.40
C ILE A 6 1.27 1.53 -7.63
N LYS A 7 1.91 2.47 -8.34
CA LYS A 7 2.78 3.49 -7.72
C LYS A 7 2.02 4.32 -6.69
N ARG A 8 0.78 4.73 -6.99
CA ARG A 8 -0.07 5.47 -6.05
C ARG A 8 -0.32 4.69 -4.76
N TYR A 9 -0.64 3.41 -4.86
CA TYR A 9 -0.88 2.59 -3.65
C TYR A 9 0.40 2.45 -2.82
N ILE A 10 1.54 2.19 -3.45
CA ILE A 10 2.82 2.06 -2.75
C ILE A 10 3.17 3.38 -2.03
N LEU A 11 2.99 4.53 -2.69
CA LEU A 11 3.22 5.84 -2.10
C LEU A 11 2.31 6.11 -0.91
N GLU A 12 1.01 5.85 -1.03
CA GLU A 12 0.07 6.09 0.08
C GLU A 12 0.31 5.15 1.27
N ILE A 13 0.65 3.89 1.00
CA ILE A 13 1.03 2.95 2.07
C ILE A 13 2.31 3.44 2.76
N TYR A 14 3.29 3.94 2.01
CA TYR A 14 4.51 4.53 2.56
C TYR A 14 4.17 5.70 3.49
N ILE A 15 3.39 6.68 3.02
CA ILE A 15 3.02 7.86 3.80
C ILE A 15 2.28 7.47 5.09
N LEU A 16 1.29 6.59 5.01
CA LEU A 16 0.52 6.14 6.18
C LEU A 16 1.38 5.35 7.16
N GLN A 17 2.28 4.50 6.66
CA GLN A 17 3.21 3.75 7.49
C GLN A 17 4.20 4.67 8.21
N GLU A 18 4.77 5.68 7.55
CA GLU A 18 5.67 6.64 8.19
C GLU A 18 4.94 7.47 9.26
N ALA A 19 3.65 7.78 9.04
CA ALA A 19 2.85 8.55 9.99
C ALA A 19 2.35 7.74 11.20
N HIS A 20 2.05 6.45 11.04
CA HIS A 20 1.30 5.65 12.02
C HIS A 20 1.92 4.29 12.35
N GLY A 21 3.02 3.91 11.70
CA GLY A 21 3.66 2.59 11.81
C GLY A 21 3.06 1.51 10.89
N TYR A 22 1.89 1.76 10.30
CA TYR A 22 1.24 0.87 9.33
C TYR A 22 0.19 1.63 8.51
N ALA A 23 -0.24 1.05 7.39
CA ALA A 23 -1.37 1.53 6.61
C ALA A 23 -2.61 0.65 6.87
N ALA A 24 -3.74 1.26 7.24
CA ALA A 24 -5.02 0.57 7.30
C ALA A 24 -5.69 0.53 5.91
N ILE A 25 -6.38 -0.57 5.58
CA ILE A 25 -7.06 -0.69 4.27
C ILE A 25 -8.07 0.44 4.01
N SER A 26 -8.75 0.90 5.06
CA SER A 26 -9.68 2.03 5.02
C SER A 26 -8.97 3.35 4.74
N GLY A 27 -7.79 3.57 5.33
CA GLY A 27 -6.95 4.73 5.07
C GLY A 27 -6.46 4.77 3.63
N ILE A 28 -5.98 3.63 3.12
CA ILE A 28 -5.53 3.49 1.73
C ILE A 28 -6.69 3.79 0.77
N ALA A 29 -7.86 3.17 0.99
CA ALA A 29 -9.05 3.36 0.16
C ALA A 29 -9.47 4.84 0.09
N LYS A 30 -9.45 5.53 1.23
CA LYS A 30 -9.74 6.97 1.32
C LYS A 30 -8.72 7.81 0.53
N ALA A 31 -7.43 7.54 0.71
CA ALA A 31 -6.35 8.29 0.07
C ALA A 31 -6.37 8.16 -1.47
N VAL A 32 -6.51 6.93 -1.96
CA VAL A 32 -6.56 6.66 -3.42
C VAL A 32 -7.96 6.84 -4.04
N LYS A 33 -8.97 7.23 -3.25
CA LYS A 33 -10.37 7.49 -3.66
C LYS A 33 -11.03 6.28 -4.33
N VAL A 34 -10.97 5.12 -3.67
CA VAL A 34 -11.64 3.88 -4.12
C VAL A 34 -12.44 3.25 -2.99
N THR A 35 -13.22 2.22 -3.30
CA THR A 35 -13.91 1.41 -2.28
C THR A 35 -12.92 0.52 -1.52
N ALA A 36 -13.25 0.16 -0.27
CA ALA A 36 -12.43 -0.76 0.52
C ALA A 36 -12.22 -2.11 -0.17
N SER A 37 -13.23 -2.62 -0.89
CA SER A 37 -13.13 -3.86 -1.69
C SER A 37 -12.10 -3.72 -2.82
N ALA A 38 -12.12 -2.62 -3.57
CA ALA A 38 -11.14 -2.36 -4.63
C ALA A 38 -9.73 -2.22 -4.06
N ALA A 39 -9.58 -1.53 -2.92
CA ALA A 39 -8.31 -1.40 -2.23
C ALA A 39 -7.79 -2.77 -1.75
N SER A 40 -8.67 -3.61 -1.17
CA SER A 40 -8.31 -4.95 -0.72
C SER A 40 -7.85 -5.84 -1.87
N LYS A 41 -8.51 -5.74 -3.03
CA LYS A 41 -8.10 -6.47 -4.24
C LYS A 41 -6.71 -6.04 -4.72
N MET A 42 -6.44 -4.73 -4.70
CA MET A 42 -5.12 -4.21 -5.07
C MET A 42 -4.05 -4.62 -4.05
N ALA A 43 -4.36 -4.56 -2.75
CA ALA A 43 -3.46 -5.01 -1.69
C ALA A 43 -3.11 -6.51 -1.86
N GLY A 44 -4.08 -7.36 -2.22
CA GLY A 44 -3.82 -8.75 -2.57
C GLY A 44 -2.77 -8.89 -3.68
N LYS A 45 -2.94 -8.14 -4.76
CA LYS A 45 -1.96 -8.12 -5.86
C LYS A 45 -0.58 -7.62 -5.43
N LEU A 46 -0.50 -6.54 -4.65
CA LEU A 46 0.77 -6.01 -4.15
C LEU A 46 1.49 -6.99 -3.21
N LYS A 47 0.73 -7.80 -2.47
CA LYS A 47 1.26 -8.88 -1.64
C LYS A 47 1.85 -9.99 -2.50
N GLU A 48 1.12 -10.44 -3.53
CA GLU A 48 1.60 -11.44 -4.50
C GLU A 48 2.86 -10.97 -5.24
N ASP A 49 2.89 -9.69 -5.61
CA ASP A 49 4.03 -9.04 -6.27
C ASP A 49 5.19 -8.72 -5.28
N GLY A 50 5.04 -9.02 -3.98
CA GLY A 50 6.10 -8.88 -2.97
C GLY A 50 6.37 -7.45 -2.47
N TYR A 51 5.48 -6.50 -2.71
CA TYR A 51 5.63 -5.11 -2.27
C TYR A 51 5.14 -4.86 -0.84
N ILE A 52 4.17 -5.64 -0.36
CA ILE A 52 3.58 -5.46 0.98
C ILE A 52 3.45 -6.76 1.77
N TYR A 53 3.39 -6.62 3.09
CA TYR A 53 2.88 -7.62 4.00
C TYR A 53 1.45 -7.26 4.42
N PHE A 54 0.57 -8.27 4.37
CA PHE A 54 -0.77 -8.17 4.94
C PHE A 54 -0.74 -8.80 6.33
N GLN A 55 -0.99 -7.98 7.34
CA GLN A 55 -0.95 -8.38 8.73
C GLN A 55 -2.37 -8.64 9.26
N PRO A 56 -2.50 -9.31 10.43
CA PRO A 56 -3.78 -9.45 11.11
C PRO A 56 -4.47 -8.08 11.31
N TYR A 57 -5.79 -8.09 11.46
CA TYR A 57 -6.61 -6.88 11.69
C TYR A 57 -6.64 -5.87 10.52
N GLY A 58 -6.20 -6.25 9.32
CA GLY A 58 -6.31 -5.40 8.13
C GLY A 58 -5.27 -4.29 8.07
N THR A 59 -4.16 -4.45 8.78
CA THR A 59 -2.99 -3.58 8.68
C THR A 59 -2.06 -4.06 7.57
N ILE A 60 -1.42 -3.10 6.91
CA ILE A 60 -0.53 -3.31 5.78
C ILE A 60 0.78 -2.59 6.07
N THR A 61 1.89 -3.28 5.81
CA THR A 61 3.24 -2.71 5.86
C THR A 61 3.98 -3.00 4.57
N LEU A 62 4.94 -2.15 4.21
CA LEU A 62 5.80 -2.36 3.05
C LEU A 62 6.85 -3.42 3.36
N THR A 63 7.13 -4.27 2.38
CA THR A 63 8.37 -5.05 2.40
C THR A 63 9.57 -4.12 2.19
N LYS A 64 10.79 -4.63 2.35
CA LYS A 64 12.00 -3.86 2.01
C LYS A 64 11.94 -3.33 0.57
N HIS A 65 11.50 -4.17 -0.36
CA HIS A 65 11.37 -3.78 -1.77
C HIS A 65 10.30 -2.70 -1.98
N GLY A 66 9.14 -2.83 -1.34
CA GLY A 66 8.09 -1.81 -1.38
C GLY A 66 8.53 -0.48 -0.76
N ALA A 67 9.27 -0.51 0.35
CA ALA A 67 9.77 0.67 1.04
C ALA A 67 10.79 1.45 0.21
N GLU A 68 11.73 0.75 -0.45
CA GLU A 68 12.68 1.37 -1.38
C GLU A 68 11.97 2.06 -2.55
N MET A 69 10.86 1.50 -3.02
CA MET A 69 10.05 2.12 -4.07
C MET A 69 9.23 3.31 -3.55
N GLY A 70 8.56 3.17 -2.41
CA GLY A 70 7.81 4.24 -1.77
C GLY A 70 8.67 5.47 -1.53
N LYS A 71 9.89 5.27 -1.01
CA LYS A 71 10.88 6.33 -0.80
C LYS A 71 11.34 7.02 -2.09
N LYS A 72 11.36 6.31 -3.23
CA LYS A 72 11.70 6.90 -4.55
C LYS A 72 10.54 7.66 -5.19
N LEU A 73 9.31 7.39 -4.74
CA LEU A 73 8.09 8.00 -5.25
C LEU A 73 7.67 9.24 -4.44
N PHE A 74 8.13 9.33 -3.20
CA PHE A 74 7.99 10.50 -2.34
C PHE A 74 8.93 11.62 -2.79
#